data_AF-A0A258KBC1-F1
#
_entry.id   AF-A0A258KBC1-F1
#
_cell.length_a   1.000
_cell.length_b   1.000
_cell.length_c   1.000
_cell.angle_alpha   90.00
_cell.angle_beta   90.00
_cell.angle_gamma   90.00
#
_symmetry.space_group_name_H-M   'P 1'
#
loop_
_entity.id
_entity.type
_entity.pdbx_description
1 polymer ?
#
loop_
_entity_poly.entity_id
_entity_poly.type
_entity_poly.pdbx_seq_one_letter_code
_entity_poly.pdbx_strand_id
1 'polypeptide(L)'
;MNDQLILLLETTTSSCSVALSENGKIIAFKEANERNIHASHITLFIEELMIKAGKKYSDLKAVAVSKGPGSYTGLRIGVSTAKGLCY
;
A
#
# COMPACT_ATOMS: atom_id res chain seq x y z
N MET A 1 -19.15 -0.34 16.41
CA MET A 1 -18.80 -0.04 15.01
C MET A 1 -17.43 -0.63 14.76
N ASN A 2 -17.29 -1.55 13.81
CA ASN A 2 -15.98 -2.12 13.49
C ASN A 2 -15.27 -1.13 12.55
N ASP A 3 -14.25 -0.44 13.05
CA ASP A 3 -13.40 0.37 12.19
C ASP A 3 -12.63 -0.54 11.23
N GLN A 4 -12.93 -0.40 9.94
CA GLN A 4 -12.32 -1.16 8.87
C GLN A 4 -11.19 -0.34 8.26
N LEU A 5 -9.98 -0.58 8.76
CA LEU A 5 -8.75 0.04 8.25
C LEU A 5 -8.07 -0.89 7.22
N ILE A 6 -7.90 -0.41 5.99
CA ILE A 6 -7.31 -1.18 4.88
C ILE A 6 -6.15 -0.39 4.27
N LEU A 7 -5.01 -1.05 4.12
CA LEU A 7 -3.88 -0.53 3.36
C LEU A 7 -4.02 -0.92 1.89
N LEU A 8 -3.88 0.02 0.96
CA LEU A 8 -4.02 -0.17 -0.48
C LEU A 8 -2.66 0.02 -1.15
N LEU A 9 -2.21 -0.95 -1.94
CA LEU A 9 -0.93 -0.91 -2.65
C LEU A 9 -1.15 -0.94 -4.17
N GLU A 10 -0.59 0.04 -4.87
CA GLU A 10 -0.53 0.09 -6.33
C GLU A 10 0.93 0.17 -6.78
N THR A 11 1.36 -0.85 -7.51
CA THR A 11 2.74 -1.02 -7.98
C THR A 11 2.83 -1.52 -9.42
N THR A 12 1.70 -1.58 -10.13
CA THR A 12 1.57 -2.26 -11.43
C THR A 12 1.86 -1.36 -12.62
N THR A 13 1.87 -0.04 -12.43
CA THR A 13 2.14 0.94 -13.49
C THR A 13 3.44 1.71 -13.23
N SER A 14 3.67 2.82 -13.94
CA SER A 14 4.82 3.69 -13.68
C SER A 14 4.73 4.43 -12.35
N SER A 15 3.53 4.56 -11.76
CA SER A 15 3.37 5.11 -10.41
C SER A 15 3.52 4.02 -9.36
N CYS A 16 4.13 4.40 -8.23
CA CYS A 16 4.13 3.64 -7.00
C CYS A 16 3.31 4.43 -5.99
N SER A 17 2.22 3.85 -5.47
CA SER A 17 1.39 4.54 -4.50
C SER A 17 0.84 3.63 -3.42
N VAL A 18 0.63 4.22 -2.25
CA VAL A 18 0.02 3.59 -1.08
C VAL A 18 -1.09 4.49 -0.58
N ALA A 19 -2.18 3.90 -0.11
CA ALA A 19 -3.25 4.65 0.51
C ALA A 19 -3.81 3.90 1.72
N LEU A 20 -4.35 4.65 2.67
CA LEU A 20 -5.00 4.12 3.85
C LEU A 20 -6.48 4.48 3.76
N SER A 21 -7.32 3.45 3.76
CA SER A 21 -8.76 3.60 3.81
C SER A 21 -9.28 3.26 5.21
N GLU A 22 -10.12 4.13 5.75
CA GLU A 22 -10.89 3.87 6.96
C GLU A 22 -12.38 3.93 6.60
N ASN A 23 -13.09 2.82 6.82
CA ASN A 23 -14.53 2.72 6.58
C ASN A 23 -14.93 3.12 5.14
N GLY A 24 -14.12 2.72 4.15
CA GLY A 24 -14.33 2.99 2.73
C GLY A 24 -13.93 4.38 2.26
N LYS A 25 -13.41 5.25 3.14
CA LYS A 25 -12.90 6.57 2.80
C LYS A 25 -11.38 6.58 2.83
N ILE A 26 -10.73 7.24 1.88
CA ILE A 26 -9.28 7.42 1.89
C ILE A 26 -8.96 8.53 2.89
N ILE A 27 -8.15 8.21 3.91
CA ILE A 27 -7.75 9.14 4.97
C ILE A 27 -6.32 9.65 4.79
N ALA A 28 -5.49 8.91 4.05
CA ALA A 28 -4.14 9.33 3.69
C ALA A 28 -3.69 8.58 2.44
N PHE A 29 -2.81 9.19 1.65
CA PHE A 29 -2.12 8.51 0.56
C PHE A 29 -0.72 9.10 0.35
N LYS A 30 0.14 8.33 -0.32
CA LYS A 30 1.44 8.79 -0.82
C LYS A 30 1.68 8.14 -2.17
N GLU A 31 2.15 8.93 -3.12
CA GLU A 31 2.46 8.48 -4.47
C GLU A 31 3.78 9.10 -4.96
N ALA A 32 4.43 8.38 -5.87
CA ALA A 32 5.53 8.90 -6.67
C ALA A 32 5.45 8.31 -8.08
N ASN A 33 5.77 9.14 -9.07
CA ASN A 33 5.74 8.76 -10.47
C ASN A 33 7.17 8.78 -11.03
N GLU A 34 7.95 7.80 -10.60
CA GLU A 34 9.35 7.64 -10.99
C GLU A 34 9.58 6.22 -11.49
N ARG A 35 10.50 6.06 -12.45
CA ARG A 35 10.81 4.74 -12.99
C ARG A 35 11.62 3.93 -11.98
N ASN A 36 11.26 2.65 -11.82
CA ASN A 36 12.01 1.64 -11.06
C ASN A 36 12.12 1.90 -9.54
N ILE A 37 11.24 2.70 -8.95
CA ILE A 37 11.30 3.01 -7.51
C ILE A 37 10.48 2.07 -6.63
N HIS A 38 9.61 1.24 -7.22
CA HIS A 38 8.58 0.49 -6.50
C HIS A 38 9.14 -0.35 -5.36
N ALA A 39 10.21 -1.12 -5.59
CA ALA A 39 10.79 -1.99 -4.59
C ALA A 39 11.49 -1.24 -3.44
N SER A 40 12.10 -0.09 -3.72
CA SER A 40 12.83 0.69 -2.71
C SER A 40 11.92 1.62 -1.91
N HIS A 41 10.80 2.06 -2.47
CA HIS A 41 9.96 3.09 -1.86
C HIS A 41 8.69 2.55 -1.21
N ILE A 42 8.16 1.39 -1.63
CA ILE A 42 6.85 0.92 -1.16
C ILE A 42 6.79 0.77 0.36
N THR A 43 7.80 0.19 0.99
CA THR A 43 7.84 0.00 2.45
C THR A 43 8.02 1.31 3.20
N LEU A 44 8.87 2.21 2.69
CA LEU A 44 9.05 3.56 3.24
C LEU A 44 7.76 4.37 3.17
N PHE A 45 7.03 4.27 2.06
CA PHE A 45 5.76 4.97 1.89
C PHE A 45 4.71 4.45 2.86
N ILE A 46 4.64 3.14 3.06
CA ILE A 46 3.74 2.52 4.04
C ILE A 46 4.06 3.03 5.44
N GLU A 47 5.33 2.98 5.84
CA GLU A 47 5.76 3.42 7.17
C GLU A 47 5.42 4.89 7.42
N GLU A 48 5.78 5.78 6.49
CA GLU A 48 5.44 7.19 6.59
C GLU A 48 3.92 7.43 6.65
N LEU A 49 3.14 6.67 5.88
CA LEU A 49 1.69 6.79 5.84
C LEU A 49 1.07 6.39 7.18
N MET A 50 1.54 5.29 7.78
CA MET A 50 1.07 4.80 9.07
C MET A 50 1.41 5.79 10.20
N ILE A 51 2.63 6.34 10.19
CA ILE A 51 3.07 7.37 11.13
C ILE A 51 2.21 8.63 10.99
N LYS A 52 2.02 9.13 9.76
CA LYS A 52 1.21 10.34 9.50
C LYS A 52 -0.26 10.16 9.89
N ALA A 53 -0.81 8.97 9.70
CA ALA A 53 -2.18 8.65 10.09
C ALA A 53 -2.34 8.35 11.59
N GLY A 54 -1.23 8.25 12.35
CA GLY A 54 -1.26 7.88 13.76
C GLY A 54 -1.81 6.47 14.00
N LYS A 55 -1.63 5.56 13.02
CA LYS A 55 -2.14 4.17 13.08
C LYS A 55 -0.99 3.20 13.28
N LYS A 56 -1.28 2.05 13.88
CA LYS A 56 -0.36 0.92 14.00
C LYS A 56 -0.67 -0.13 12.95
N TYR A 57 0.34 -0.92 12.57
CA TYR A 57 0.12 -2.06 11.67
C TYR A 57 -0.92 -3.05 12.21
N SER A 58 -1.03 -3.20 13.54
CA SER A 58 -2.05 -4.02 14.21
C SER A 58 -3.49 -3.55 13.99
N ASP A 59 -3.69 -2.31 13.57
CA ASP A 59 -5.01 -1.74 13.33
C ASP A 59 -5.55 -2.16 11.95
N LEU A 60 -4.66 -2.59 11.03
CA LEU A 60 -5.02 -3.04 9.69
C LEU A 60 -5.87 -4.31 9.76
N LYS A 61 -6.97 -4.31 9.02
CA LYS A 61 -7.86 -5.48 8.83
C LYS A 61 -7.57 -6.22 7.53
N ALA A 62 -6.97 -5.54 6.57
CA ALA A 62 -6.57 -6.12 5.30
C ALA A 62 -5.51 -5.26 4.61
N VAL A 63 -4.78 -5.88 3.68
CA VAL A 63 -3.98 -5.20 2.67
C VAL A 63 -4.56 -5.55 1.30
N ALA A 64 -4.96 -4.55 0.54
CA ALA A 64 -5.41 -4.70 -0.84
C ALA A 64 -4.26 -4.42 -1.80
N VAL A 65 -4.16 -5.23 -2.86
CA VAL A 65 -3.15 -5.09 -3.91
C VAL A 65 -3.83 -5.09 -5.27
N SER A 66 -3.26 -4.35 -6.22
CA SER A 66 -3.74 -4.37 -7.60
C SER A 66 -3.53 -5.74 -8.24
N LYS A 67 -4.60 -6.28 -8.85
CA LYS A 67 -4.59 -7.57 -9.57
C LYS A 67 -3.94 -7.49 -10.96
N GLY A 68 -3.74 -6.29 -11.49
CA GLY A 68 -3.31 -6.05 -12.87
C GLY A 68 -4.47 -5.87 -13.84
N PRO A 69 -4.21 -5.75 -15.17
CA PRO A 69 -2.92 -5.97 -15.83
C PRO A 69 -1.88 -4.90 -15.52
N GLY A 70 -0.60 -5.16 -15.83
CA GLY A 70 0.49 -4.20 -15.62
C GLY A 70 1.86 -4.86 -15.62
N SER A 71 2.85 -4.16 -15.08
CA SER A 71 4.22 -4.64 -14.90
C SER A 71 4.24 -5.94 -14.08
N TYR A 72 4.76 -7.02 -14.68
CA TYR A 72 4.93 -8.31 -14.00
C TYR A 72 5.78 -8.17 -12.72
N THR A 73 6.88 -7.42 -12.81
CA THR A 73 7.72 -7.09 -11.66
C THR A 73 6.94 -6.31 -10.61
N GLY A 74 6.20 -5.30 -11.05
CA GLY A 74 5.36 -4.47 -10.19
C GLY A 74 4.31 -5.25 -9.40
N LEU A 75 3.58 -6.15 -10.09
CA LEU A 75 2.61 -7.06 -9.48
C LEU A 75 3.24 -7.92 -8.38
N ARG A 76 4.40 -8.52 -8.67
CA ARG A 76 5.11 -9.36 -7.70
C ARG A 76 5.63 -8.58 -6.50
N ILE A 77 6.07 -7.33 -6.69
CA ILE A 77 6.45 -6.44 -5.59
C ILE A 77 5.25 -6.24 -4.66
N GLY A 78 4.11 -5.77 -5.20
CA GLY A 78 2.92 -5.49 -4.39
C GLY A 78 2.43 -6.71 -3.60
N VAL A 79 2.30 -7.86 -4.25
CA VAL A 79 1.88 -9.11 -3.60
C VAL A 79 2.88 -9.58 -2.54
N SER A 80 4.19 -9.49 -2.81
CA SER A 80 5.22 -9.93 -1.86
C SER A 80 5.27 -9.01 -0.64
N THR A 81 5.17 -7.69 -0.83
CA THR A 81 5.08 -6.71 0.26
C THR A 81 3.84 -6.96 1.12
N ALA A 82 2.67 -7.14 0.50
CA ALA A 82 1.43 -7.44 1.23
C ALA A 82 1.55 -8.75 2.02
N LYS A 83 2.09 -9.81 1.41
CA LYS A 83 2.32 -11.08 2.10
C LYS A 83 3.24 -10.92 3.32
N GLY A 84 4.32 -10.12 3.19
CA GLY A 84 5.22 -9.84 4.31
C GLY A 84 4.57 -9.05 5.45
N LEU A 85 3.55 -8.23 5.17
CA LEU A 85 2.80 -7.48 6.19
C LEU A 85 1.69 -8.30 6.86
N CYS A 86 1.17 -9.32 6.17
CA CYS A 86 0.00 -10.10 6.63
C CYS A 86 0.35 -11.47 7.23
N TYR A 87 1.63 -11.88 7.21
CA TYR A 87 2.09 -13.15 7.77
C TYR A 87 2.65 -12.94 9.18
#